data_AF-A0A6P9EH42-F1
#
_entry.id   AF-A0A6P9EH42-F1
#
_cell.length_a   1.000
_cell.length_b   1.000
_cell.length_c   1.000
_cell.angle_alpha   90.00
_cell.angle_beta   90.00
_cell.angle_gamma   90.00
#
_symmetry.space_group_name_H-M   'P 1'
#
loop_
_entity.id
_entity.type
_entity.pdbx_description
1 polymer ?
#
loop_
_entity_poly.entity_id
_entity_poly.type
_entity_poly.pdbx_seq_one_letter_code
_entity_poly.pdbx_strand_id
1 'polypeptide(L)'
;MDASCVTSPLCTWLVATCMSVTCGADHSACPSMFGSSKRQSKWARGRRRVLSKCSSEPRTGSISSPCGSSIQGLMSSCLAFEPCHEYYSSKGLSSLGFYSLFGSKNVHLNRRQRSLNRPPHSGEAMAVAVQPAKEVATRNKPLTKQRRVVVTGMGVVTPLGHEPDVFYNNLLEGVSGISEIEAFDCAQFPTRIAGEIKSFSTDGWVVPKLSKRMDKFMLYLLTAGKKALADGGITEDVMNDLDKAKCGVLIGSAMGGMKVFNDAIEALRVSYKKMNPFCVPFATTNMGSAMLAMDLGWMGPNYSISTACATSNFCILNAANHITRGEADVMLCGGSDAAIIPIGLGGFVACRALSQRNTDPTKASRPWDINRDGFVMGEGAGVLLLEELEHAKRRGANIYAEFLGGSFTCDAYHMTEPHPDGNAPSLWFLL
;
A
#
# COMPACT_ATOMS: atom_id res chain seq x y z
N MET A 1 -46.98 26.09 -6.68
CA MET A 1 -47.62 25.06 -7.53
C MET A 1 -46.61 23.96 -7.71
N ASP A 2 -47.00 22.81 -7.20
CA ASP A 2 -46.20 21.66 -6.80
C ASP A 2 -45.63 20.81 -7.95
N ALA A 3 -44.54 20.09 -7.62
CA ALA A 3 -44.31 18.65 -7.79
C ALA A 3 -42.81 18.40 -8.06
N SER A 4 -41.93 18.27 -7.07
CA SER A 4 -41.61 17.05 -6.29
C SER A 4 -41.48 15.75 -7.12
N CYS A 5 -40.24 15.24 -7.22
CA CYS A 5 -39.98 13.82 -7.34
C CYS A 5 -38.94 13.42 -6.29
N VAL A 6 -39.29 12.35 -5.58
CA VAL A 6 -38.80 11.91 -4.29
C VAL A 6 -37.59 11.00 -4.46
N THR A 7 -36.47 11.33 -3.81
CA THR A 7 -35.36 10.41 -3.56
C THR A 7 -35.53 9.77 -2.18
N SER A 8 -35.55 8.44 -2.11
CA SER A 8 -35.55 7.72 -0.84
C SER A 8 -34.16 7.77 -0.17
N PRO A 9 -34.07 7.94 1.17
CA PRO A 9 -32.80 7.93 1.90
C PRO A 9 -32.68 6.67 2.74
N LEU A 10 -31.90 5.69 2.32
CA LEU A 10 -31.49 4.56 3.16
C LEU A 10 -30.09 4.08 2.77
N CYS A 11 -29.06 4.69 3.35
CA CYS A 11 -27.77 4.09 3.79
C CYS A 11 -26.71 5.18 3.99
N THR A 12 -26.88 6.02 5.02
CA THR A 12 -25.81 6.91 5.51
C THR A 12 -25.85 7.02 7.02
N TRP A 13 -25.59 5.91 7.71
CA TRP A 13 -25.33 5.88 9.14
C TRP A 13 -24.24 4.85 9.42
N LEU A 14 -22.97 5.27 9.29
CA LEU A 14 -21.83 4.69 10.02
C LEU A 14 -20.47 5.43 9.82
N VAL A 15 -20.46 6.73 9.53
CA VAL A 15 -19.21 7.53 9.54
C VAL A 15 -19.50 8.96 10.02
N ALA A 16 -19.82 9.15 11.30
CA ALA A 16 -19.82 10.47 11.94
C ALA A 16 -19.96 10.38 13.47
N THR A 17 -19.02 9.73 14.15
CA THR A 17 -18.91 9.83 15.62
C THR A 17 -17.48 9.57 16.05
N CYS A 18 -16.68 10.64 16.12
CA CYS A 18 -15.67 10.89 17.15
C CYS A 18 -14.82 12.11 16.75
N MET A 19 -15.40 13.32 16.77
CA MET A 19 -14.70 14.58 17.04
C MET A 19 -15.72 15.70 17.31
N SER A 20 -16.23 15.77 18.55
CA SER A 20 -16.87 16.97 19.09
C SER A 20 -16.68 16.96 20.61
N VAL A 21 -15.61 17.60 21.11
CA VAL A 21 -15.58 18.05 22.51
C VAL A 21 -15.87 19.54 22.49
N THR A 22 -17.04 19.89 23.00
CA THR A 22 -17.56 21.25 23.15
C THR A 22 -16.76 22.04 24.17
N CYS A 23 -16.24 23.20 23.77
CA CYS A 23 -15.91 24.30 24.68
C CYS A 23 -17.22 24.88 25.24
N GLY A 24 -17.42 24.79 26.55
CA GLY A 24 -18.37 25.62 27.28
C GLY A 24 -17.60 26.74 27.98
N ALA A 25 -17.89 27.98 27.60
CA ALA A 25 -17.54 29.17 28.36
C ALA A 25 -18.76 29.58 29.19
N ASP A 26 -18.57 29.81 30.48
CA ASP A 26 -19.43 30.72 31.25
C ASP A 26 -18.58 31.47 32.28
N HIS A 27 -18.79 32.79 32.29
CA HIS A 27 -18.12 33.77 33.12
C HIS A 27 -18.65 33.77 34.56
N SER A 28 -17.78 33.98 35.56
CA SER A 28 -17.79 35.23 36.36
C SER A 28 -16.86 35.21 37.58
N ALA A 29 -16.34 36.41 37.85
CA ALA A 29 -15.82 36.96 39.12
C ALA A 29 -14.44 36.52 39.67
N CYS A 30 -13.47 37.43 39.45
CA CYS A 30 -12.31 37.70 40.31
C CYS A 30 -12.74 38.20 41.72
N PRO A 31 -11.92 38.04 42.78
CA PRO A 31 -10.87 39.04 43.01
C PRO A 31 -9.55 38.57 43.67
N SER A 32 -8.50 39.29 43.28
CA SER A 32 -7.42 39.91 44.08
C SER A 32 -6.29 39.10 44.76
N MET A 33 -5.08 39.60 44.43
CA MET A 33 -3.94 39.95 45.30
C MET A 33 -2.77 38.96 45.54
N PHE A 34 -1.60 39.42 45.04
CA PHE A 34 -0.28 39.53 45.69
C PHE A 34 0.55 38.32 46.16
N GLY A 35 1.87 38.41 45.86
CA GLY A 35 2.97 37.85 46.66
C GLY A 35 3.72 36.69 45.99
N SER A 36 4.85 36.89 45.31
CA SER A 36 6.20 37.15 45.82
C SER A 36 6.86 36.00 46.61
N SER A 37 8.04 35.61 46.12
CA SER A 37 9.26 35.24 46.87
C SER A 37 9.58 33.76 47.18
N LYS A 38 10.68 33.34 46.52
CA LYS A 38 11.95 32.82 47.08
C LYS A 38 12.01 31.51 47.89
N ARG A 39 13.14 30.81 47.59
CA ARG A 39 14.03 30.03 48.49
C ARG A 39 13.50 28.68 48.97
N GLN A 40 14.31 27.68 49.30
CA GLN A 40 15.70 27.28 49.04
C GLN A 40 15.80 25.87 49.67
N SER A 41 16.54 24.98 49.02
CA SER A 41 17.54 24.09 49.63
C SER A 41 17.16 22.87 50.52
N LYS A 42 17.93 21.80 50.22
CA LYS A 42 18.68 20.88 51.11
C LYS A 42 18.05 19.58 51.66
N TRP A 43 18.68 18.46 51.22
CA TRP A 43 19.28 17.34 52.00
C TRP A 43 18.36 16.49 52.90
N ALA A 44 18.55 15.19 53.19
CA ALA A 44 19.40 14.08 52.74
C ALA A 44 18.98 12.82 53.55
N ARG A 45 19.46 11.63 53.13
CA ARG A 45 19.67 10.36 53.88
C ARG A 45 18.50 9.40 54.14
N GLY A 46 18.78 8.11 53.88
CA GLY A 46 18.12 6.97 54.52
C GLY A 46 18.41 5.62 53.87
N ARG A 47 19.35 4.84 54.42
CA ARG A 47 19.74 3.46 54.04
C ARG A 47 18.63 2.43 54.31
N ARG A 48 18.59 1.32 53.53
CA ARG A 48 18.76 -0.08 54.03
C ARG A 48 18.84 -1.12 52.90
N ARG A 49 19.80 -2.04 53.04
CA ARG A 49 19.93 -3.34 52.34
C ARG A 49 19.06 -4.39 53.05
N VAL A 50 18.57 -5.39 52.31
CA VAL A 50 18.53 -6.81 52.73
C VAL A 50 18.78 -7.70 51.51
N LEU A 51 19.63 -8.71 51.70
CA LEU A 51 19.99 -9.81 50.80
C LEU A 51 19.03 -11.00 50.98
N SER A 52 18.80 -11.79 49.93
CA SER A 52 18.87 -13.26 50.04
C SER A 52 19.26 -13.89 48.70
N LYS A 53 20.30 -14.74 48.75
CA LYS A 53 20.69 -15.74 47.75
C LYS A 53 20.11 -17.08 48.21
N CYS A 54 19.70 -17.94 47.27
CA CYS A 54 20.13 -19.34 47.28
C CYS A 54 19.86 -20.00 45.92
N SER A 55 20.80 -20.85 45.53
CA SER A 55 20.95 -21.54 44.25
C SER A 55 21.13 -23.03 44.52
N SER A 56 20.65 -23.92 43.64
CA SER A 56 21.23 -25.25 43.38
C SER A 56 20.58 -25.96 42.18
N GLU A 57 21.40 -26.26 41.17
CA GLU A 57 21.28 -27.31 40.13
C GLU A 57 21.85 -28.66 40.68
N PRO A 58 22.10 -29.75 39.89
CA PRO A 58 21.64 -30.22 38.56
C PRO A 58 21.20 -31.71 38.55
N ARG A 59 20.64 -32.23 37.43
CA ARG A 59 20.84 -33.63 37.00
C ARG A 59 20.85 -33.81 35.48
N THR A 60 21.78 -34.64 35.05
CA THR A 60 22.18 -35.08 33.71
C THR A 60 21.25 -36.13 33.09
N GLY A 61 21.16 -36.15 31.76
CA GLY A 61 20.68 -37.30 30.97
C GLY A 61 20.86 -37.08 29.46
N SER A 62 21.82 -37.78 28.85
CA SER A 62 22.05 -37.88 27.41
C SER A 62 21.31 -39.08 26.81
N ILE A 63 20.78 -38.95 25.59
CA ILE A 63 20.96 -39.85 24.40
C ILE A 63 19.79 -39.68 23.38
N SER A 64 20.22 -39.64 22.10
CA SER A 64 19.54 -39.91 20.81
C SER A 64 18.49 -38.96 20.22
N SER A 65 18.90 -38.40 19.08
CA SER A 65 18.11 -38.02 17.89
C SER A 65 17.03 -39.04 17.50
N PRO A 66 15.95 -38.57 16.84
CA PRO A 66 15.86 -38.84 15.41
C PRO A 66 15.40 -37.64 14.56
N CYS A 67 16.05 -37.54 13.40
CA CYS A 67 15.52 -37.32 12.06
C CYS A 67 14.32 -36.37 11.88
N GLY A 68 14.55 -35.34 11.06
CA GLY A 68 13.58 -34.34 10.69
C GLY A 68 12.38 -34.86 9.92
N SER A 69 11.24 -34.24 10.20
CA SER A 69 10.08 -34.21 9.32
C SER A 69 9.23 -32.97 9.66
N SER A 70 9.16 -32.08 8.67
CA SER A 70 8.01 -31.22 8.35
C SER A 70 7.55 -30.15 9.36
N ILE A 71 8.19 -28.98 9.31
CA ILE A 71 7.52 -27.69 9.61
C ILE A 71 6.88 -27.12 8.32
N GLN A 72 7.26 -27.59 7.13
CA GLN A 72 6.57 -27.26 5.86
C GLN A 72 5.09 -27.63 5.88
N GLY A 73 4.72 -28.76 6.50
CA GLY A 73 3.33 -29.20 6.58
C GLY A 73 2.43 -28.29 7.42
N LEU A 74 2.98 -27.62 8.43
CA LEU A 74 2.23 -26.73 9.33
C LEU A 74 1.84 -25.40 8.68
N MET A 75 2.66 -24.89 7.74
CA MET A 75 2.30 -23.71 6.96
C MET A 75 1.33 -24.05 5.82
N SER A 76 1.44 -25.22 5.20
CA SER A 76 0.47 -25.68 4.19
C SER A 76 -0.91 -26.00 4.79
N SER A 77 -1.00 -26.53 6.02
CA SER A 77 -2.29 -26.95 6.60
C SER A 77 -3.17 -25.80 7.11
N CYS A 78 -2.60 -24.63 7.41
CA CYS A 78 -3.36 -23.52 7.99
C CYS A 78 -3.77 -22.44 6.96
N LEU A 79 -3.27 -22.52 5.71
CA LEU A 79 -3.49 -21.50 4.68
C LEU A 79 -3.92 -22.07 3.32
N ALA A 80 -4.14 -23.39 3.22
CA ALA A 80 -4.74 -23.98 2.03
C ALA A 80 -6.19 -23.50 1.90
N PHE A 81 -6.44 -22.58 0.97
CA PHE A 81 -7.79 -22.29 0.53
C PHE A 81 -8.27 -23.50 -0.29
N GLU A 82 -9.12 -24.33 0.29
CA GLU A 82 -9.86 -25.32 -0.51
C GLU A 82 -10.71 -24.57 -1.55
N PRO A 83 -10.67 -24.97 -2.83
CA PRO A 83 -11.55 -24.39 -3.84
C PRO A 83 -13.00 -24.52 -3.41
N CYS A 84 -13.71 -23.39 -3.28
CA CYS A 84 -15.13 -23.41 -2.92
C CYS A 84 -15.94 -23.98 -4.09
N HIS A 85 -16.22 -25.29 -4.02
CA HIS A 85 -16.98 -26.02 -5.04
C HIS A 85 -18.41 -25.49 -5.25
N GLU A 86 -19.00 -24.81 -4.27
CA GLU A 86 -20.34 -24.23 -4.37
C GLU A 86 -20.45 -23.08 -5.38
N TYR A 87 -19.35 -22.34 -5.61
CA TYR A 87 -19.38 -21.21 -6.55
C TYR A 87 -19.46 -21.67 -8.01
N TYR A 88 -18.88 -22.83 -8.33
CA TYR A 88 -18.84 -23.38 -9.70
C TYR A 88 -20.04 -24.25 -10.06
N SER A 89 -20.95 -24.55 -9.12
CA SER A 89 -22.06 -25.47 -9.36
C SER A 89 -23.44 -24.83 -9.53
N SER A 90 -23.54 -23.50 -9.65
CA SER A 90 -24.83 -22.83 -9.90
C SER A 90 -25.06 -22.47 -11.38
N LYS A 91 -25.36 -23.49 -12.20
CA LYS A 91 -26.14 -23.31 -13.43
C LYS A 91 -27.36 -24.23 -13.40
N GLY A 92 -28.50 -23.63 -13.05
CA GLY A 92 -29.84 -24.04 -13.47
C GLY A 92 -30.40 -25.30 -12.82
N LEU A 93 -31.21 -25.12 -11.77
CA LEU A 93 -32.42 -25.94 -11.63
C LEU A 93 -33.52 -25.17 -10.90
N SER A 94 -34.59 -24.92 -11.65
CA SER A 94 -35.89 -24.46 -11.18
C SER A 94 -36.55 -25.50 -10.27
N SER A 95 -36.91 -25.05 -9.07
CA SER A 95 -38.00 -25.51 -8.17
C SER A 95 -38.21 -27.00 -7.86
N LEU A 96 -37.98 -27.35 -6.59
CA LEU A 96 -38.73 -28.31 -5.74
C LEU A 96 -38.10 -28.22 -4.34
N GLY A 97 -38.76 -27.98 -3.22
CA GLY A 97 -40.14 -27.69 -2.86
C GLY A 97 -40.15 -27.39 -1.36
N PHE A 98 -40.87 -26.33 -0.97
CA PHE A 98 -41.08 -25.89 0.40
C PHE A 98 -41.83 -26.94 1.23
N TYR A 99 -41.47 -27.07 2.51
CA TYR A 99 -42.33 -27.72 3.51
C TYR A 99 -43.52 -26.80 3.88
N SER A 100 -44.65 -27.46 4.01
CA SER A 100 -46.02 -26.99 4.19
C SER A 100 -46.28 -26.24 5.51
N LEU A 101 -47.14 -25.22 5.46
CA LEU A 101 -48.09 -24.88 6.53
C LEU A 101 -49.35 -24.23 5.90
N PHE A 102 -50.48 -24.90 6.13
CA PHE A 102 -51.88 -24.47 5.96
C PHE A 102 -52.49 -24.27 4.55
N GLY A 103 -53.46 -25.16 4.23
CA GLY A 103 -54.83 -24.68 4.00
C GLY A 103 -55.50 -24.96 2.65
N SER A 104 -56.31 -26.02 2.65
CA SER A 104 -57.63 -26.15 1.96
C SER A 104 -57.74 -26.49 0.45
N LYS A 105 -58.06 -27.78 0.24
CA LYS A 105 -59.26 -28.35 -0.43
C LYS A 105 -59.49 -28.16 -1.96
N ASN A 106 -59.39 -29.31 -2.66
CA ASN A 106 -60.30 -29.98 -3.64
C ASN A 106 -60.99 -29.10 -4.73
N VAL A 107 -61.03 -29.45 -6.03
CA VAL A 107 -61.70 -30.57 -6.74
C VAL A 107 -61.28 -30.44 -8.24
N HIS A 108 -60.68 -31.42 -8.94
CA HIS A 108 -61.20 -32.57 -9.72
C HIS A 108 -61.86 -32.31 -11.11
N LEU A 109 -61.20 -32.87 -12.17
CA LEU A 109 -61.70 -33.41 -13.48
C LEU A 109 -62.38 -32.39 -14.45
N ASN A 110 -62.36 -32.50 -15.80
CA ASN A 110 -62.13 -33.60 -16.73
C ASN A 110 -61.94 -33.05 -18.18
N ARG A 111 -61.42 -33.89 -19.09
CA ARG A 111 -61.22 -33.66 -20.53
C ARG A 111 -62.49 -33.99 -21.34
N ARG A 112 -62.83 -33.25 -22.41
CA ARG A 112 -63.50 -33.76 -23.64
C ARG A 112 -63.53 -32.75 -24.81
N GLN A 113 -63.27 -33.26 -26.02
CA GLN A 113 -63.34 -32.60 -27.34
C GLN A 113 -64.78 -32.46 -27.87
N ARG A 114 -65.02 -31.48 -28.77
CA ARG A 114 -65.85 -31.64 -30.00
C ARG A 114 -65.84 -30.40 -30.94
N SER A 115 -65.24 -30.57 -32.13
CA SER A 115 -65.81 -30.44 -33.50
C SER A 115 -66.62 -29.20 -34.00
N LEU A 116 -66.03 -28.57 -35.05
CA LEU A 116 -66.53 -28.11 -36.39
C LEU A 116 -67.41 -26.84 -36.64
N ASN A 117 -66.87 -26.04 -37.59
CA ASN A 117 -67.44 -25.33 -38.77
C ASN A 117 -68.21 -23.99 -38.71
N ARG A 118 -67.60 -22.91 -39.26
CA ARG A 118 -68.12 -22.09 -40.41
C ARG A 118 -67.10 -21.02 -40.92
N PRO A 119 -67.00 -20.74 -42.25
CA PRO A 119 -66.21 -19.66 -42.88
C PRO A 119 -67.14 -18.52 -43.41
N PRO A 120 -66.70 -17.54 -44.25
CA PRO A 120 -65.38 -16.96 -44.54
C PRO A 120 -65.36 -15.42 -44.29
N HIS A 121 -64.21 -14.74 -44.38
CA HIS A 121 -64.04 -13.50 -45.17
C HIS A 121 -62.60 -13.00 -45.18
N SER A 122 -62.27 -12.44 -46.34
CA SER A 122 -61.00 -11.95 -46.88
C SER A 122 -60.28 -10.88 -46.07
N GLY A 123 -58.95 -10.99 -46.02
CA GLY A 123 -58.03 -9.90 -45.68
C GLY A 123 -56.59 -10.43 -45.61
N GLU A 124 -55.82 -10.27 -46.70
CA GLU A 124 -54.37 -10.49 -46.67
C GLU A 124 -53.72 -9.40 -45.80
N ALA A 125 -53.13 -9.80 -44.67
CA ALA A 125 -52.24 -8.94 -43.90
C ALA A 125 -50.82 -9.07 -44.47
N MET A 126 -50.41 -8.10 -45.29
CA MET A 126 -49.02 -7.88 -45.65
C MET A 126 -48.23 -7.51 -44.38
N ALA A 127 -47.39 -8.41 -43.91
CA ALA A 127 -46.42 -8.11 -42.87
C ALA A 127 -45.34 -7.19 -43.46
N VAL A 128 -45.38 -5.90 -43.15
CA VAL A 128 -44.30 -4.96 -43.44
C VAL A 128 -43.15 -5.28 -42.48
N ALA A 129 -42.17 -6.02 -42.97
CA ALA A 129 -40.89 -6.19 -42.29
C ALA A 129 -40.12 -4.87 -42.37
N VAL A 130 -40.19 -4.07 -41.31
CA VAL A 130 -39.29 -2.92 -41.11
C VAL A 130 -37.90 -3.50 -40.82
N GLN A 131 -37.04 -3.53 -41.84
CA GLN A 131 -35.63 -3.77 -41.60
C GLN A 131 -35.04 -2.51 -40.94
N PRO A 132 -34.37 -2.61 -39.79
CA PRO A 132 -33.58 -1.49 -39.30
C PRO A 132 -32.38 -1.35 -40.24
N ALA A 133 -32.40 -0.31 -41.07
CA ALA A 133 -31.24 0.11 -41.81
C ALA A 133 -30.11 0.34 -40.79
N LYS A 134 -29.06 -0.49 -40.88
CA LYS A 134 -27.82 -0.30 -40.13
C LYS A 134 -27.09 0.86 -40.80
N GLU A 135 -27.55 2.07 -40.51
CA GLU A 135 -26.79 3.28 -40.78
C GLU A 135 -25.59 3.23 -39.84
N VAL A 136 -24.46 2.75 -40.34
CA VAL A 136 -23.18 2.88 -39.66
C VAL A 136 -22.83 4.36 -39.73
N ALA A 137 -23.42 5.13 -38.82
CA ALA A 137 -22.93 6.44 -38.49
C ALA A 137 -21.50 6.22 -37.97
N THR A 138 -20.51 6.43 -38.84
CA THR A 138 -19.13 6.66 -38.44
C THR A 138 -19.15 7.94 -37.62
N ARG A 139 -19.49 7.83 -36.33
CA ARG A 139 -19.07 8.81 -35.35
C ARG A 139 -17.55 8.76 -35.40
N ASN A 140 -16.97 9.66 -36.18
CA ASN A 140 -15.59 10.08 -35.98
C ASN A 140 -15.53 10.57 -34.54
N LYS A 141 -15.20 9.67 -33.61
CA LYS A 141 -14.66 10.09 -32.32
C LYS A 141 -13.51 11.01 -32.72
N PRO A 142 -13.52 12.29 -32.29
CA PRO A 142 -12.34 13.12 -32.49
C PRO A 142 -11.16 12.29 -31.98
N LEU A 143 -10.07 12.23 -32.76
CA LEU A 143 -8.81 11.66 -32.30
C LEU A 143 -8.42 12.46 -31.07
N THR A 144 -8.85 12.01 -29.89
CA THR A 144 -8.34 12.53 -28.62
C THR A 144 -6.87 12.18 -28.66
N LYS A 145 -6.04 13.18 -29.00
CA LYS A 145 -4.58 13.06 -29.00
C LYS A 145 -4.23 12.44 -27.66
N GLN A 146 -3.78 11.18 -27.69
CA GLN A 146 -3.57 10.41 -26.48
C GLN A 146 -2.52 11.16 -25.65
N ARG A 147 -2.86 11.52 -24.41
CA ARG A 147 -1.93 12.26 -23.55
C ARG A 147 -0.75 11.33 -23.26
N ARG A 148 0.44 11.74 -23.72
CA ARG A 148 1.69 10.97 -23.56
C ARG A 148 2.30 11.31 -22.22
N VAL A 149 2.89 10.32 -21.57
CA VAL A 149 3.46 10.47 -20.23
C VAL A 149 4.98 10.34 -20.33
N VAL A 150 5.70 11.25 -19.72
CA VAL A 150 7.17 11.27 -19.70
C VAL A 150 7.70 11.31 -18.28
N VAL A 151 8.91 10.79 -18.09
CA VAL A 151 9.68 10.92 -16.86
C VAL A 151 10.52 12.18 -16.97
N THR A 152 10.28 13.15 -16.10
CA THR A 152 11.01 14.43 -16.10
C THR A 152 11.92 14.61 -14.90
N GLY A 153 11.77 13.81 -13.86
CA GLY A 153 12.63 13.85 -12.67
C GLY A 153 12.68 12.53 -11.93
N MET A 154 13.75 12.32 -11.18
CA MET A 154 13.96 11.12 -10.38
C MET A 154 14.63 11.44 -9.04
N GLY A 155 14.27 10.67 -8.02
CA GLY A 155 14.83 10.80 -6.68
C GLY A 155 14.93 9.44 -6.00
N VAL A 156 16.05 9.21 -5.33
CA VAL A 156 16.37 7.93 -4.70
C VAL A 156 16.94 8.14 -3.31
N VAL A 157 16.68 7.18 -2.42
CA VAL A 157 17.30 7.07 -1.11
C VAL A 157 17.59 5.59 -0.91
N THR A 158 18.85 5.18 -1.04
CA THR A 158 19.24 3.76 -1.08
C THR A 158 20.54 3.51 -0.32
N PRO A 159 20.86 2.25 0.01
CA PRO A 159 22.18 1.88 0.57
C PRO A 159 23.35 2.15 -0.39
N LEU A 160 23.06 2.30 -1.69
CA LEU A 160 24.03 2.58 -2.74
C LEU A 160 24.15 4.09 -3.05
N GLY A 161 23.45 4.95 -2.31
CA GLY A 161 23.49 6.39 -2.52
C GLY A 161 22.11 7.03 -2.53
N HIS A 162 22.13 8.35 -2.31
CA HIS A 162 20.93 9.18 -2.18
C HIS A 162 20.76 10.16 -3.35
N GLU A 163 21.65 10.12 -4.34
CA GLU A 163 21.54 10.88 -5.58
C GLU A 163 21.43 9.91 -6.75
N PRO A 164 20.60 10.19 -7.77
CA PRO A 164 20.40 9.29 -8.91
C PRO A 164 21.70 8.91 -9.62
N ASP A 165 22.59 9.87 -9.87
CA ASP A 165 23.87 9.63 -10.55
C ASP A 165 24.81 8.73 -9.74
N VAL A 166 24.91 8.98 -8.43
CA VAL A 166 25.75 8.16 -7.53
C VAL A 166 25.20 6.73 -7.45
N PHE A 167 23.88 6.60 -7.28
CA PHE A 167 23.20 5.32 -7.30
C PHE A 167 23.45 4.56 -8.60
N TYR A 168 23.28 5.22 -9.74
CA TYR A 168 23.47 4.62 -11.07
C TYR A 168 24.93 4.21 -11.32
N ASN A 169 25.90 5.06 -11.00
CA ASN A 169 27.32 4.74 -11.15
C ASN A 169 27.74 3.54 -10.27
N ASN A 170 27.28 3.50 -9.02
CA ASN A 170 27.54 2.36 -8.14
C ASN A 170 26.93 1.06 -8.66
N LEU A 171 25.77 1.11 -9.31
CA LEU A 171 25.19 -0.06 -9.99
C LEU A 171 26.05 -0.52 -11.17
N LEU A 172 26.53 0.41 -12.01
CA LEU A 172 27.41 0.09 -13.14
C LEU A 172 28.75 -0.51 -12.70
N GLU A 173 29.28 -0.06 -11.57
CA GLU A 173 30.51 -0.58 -10.97
C GLU A 173 30.31 -1.91 -10.23
N GLY A 174 29.07 -2.37 -10.07
CA GLY A 174 28.75 -3.62 -9.36
C GLY A 174 28.98 -3.53 -7.85
N VAL A 175 28.89 -2.33 -7.26
CA VAL A 175 29.01 -2.11 -5.82
C VAL A 175 27.83 -2.77 -5.10
N SER A 176 28.11 -3.53 -4.05
CA SER A 176 27.08 -4.14 -3.21
C SER A 176 26.75 -3.25 -2.02
N GLY A 177 25.47 -2.94 -1.85
CA GLY A 177 24.97 -2.19 -0.69
C GLY A 177 24.66 -3.07 0.52
N ILE A 178 24.98 -4.36 0.46
CA ILE A 178 24.66 -5.34 1.51
C ILE A 178 25.81 -5.44 2.51
N SER A 179 25.49 -5.24 3.79
CA SER A 179 26.43 -5.41 4.89
C SER A 179 25.75 -6.06 6.10
N GLU A 180 26.50 -6.23 7.18
CA GLU A 180 25.92 -6.53 8.49
C GLU A 180 24.97 -5.43 8.95
N ILE A 181 23.93 -5.82 9.68
CA ILE A 181 22.93 -4.92 10.26
C ILE A 181 23.51 -4.25 11.52
N GLU A 182 23.47 -2.93 11.57
CA GLU A 182 23.95 -2.11 12.69
C GLU A 182 22.82 -1.42 13.46
N ALA A 183 21.62 -1.31 12.86
CA ALA A 183 20.46 -0.65 13.48
C ALA A 183 19.98 -1.28 14.80
N PHE A 184 20.22 -2.58 15.01
CA PHE A 184 19.81 -3.30 16.22
C PHE A 184 20.64 -4.58 16.42
N ASP A 185 20.64 -5.11 17.66
CA ASP A 185 21.27 -6.39 17.95
C ASP A 185 20.51 -7.55 17.30
N CYS A 186 21.13 -8.15 16.27
CA CYS A 186 20.60 -9.28 15.54
C CYS A 186 21.37 -10.58 15.78
N ALA A 187 22.20 -10.70 16.84
CA ALA A 187 23.06 -11.85 17.07
C ALA A 187 22.32 -13.21 17.12
N GLN A 188 21.07 -13.21 17.61
CA GLN A 188 20.22 -14.40 17.70
C GLN A 188 19.47 -14.74 16.40
N PHE A 189 19.52 -13.87 15.39
CA PHE A 189 18.84 -14.09 14.11
C PHE A 189 19.73 -14.94 13.18
N PRO A 190 19.14 -15.87 12.41
CA PRO A 190 19.87 -16.65 11.42
C PRO A 190 20.39 -15.79 10.26
N THR A 191 19.68 -14.71 9.92
CA THR A 191 20.11 -13.68 8.96
C THR A 191 20.46 -12.40 9.74
N ARG A 192 21.64 -11.85 9.47
CA ARG A 192 22.22 -10.67 10.14
C ARG A 192 22.73 -9.62 9.16
N ILE A 193 22.30 -9.74 7.92
CA ILE A 193 22.74 -8.92 6.78
C ILE A 193 21.53 -8.27 6.11
N ALA A 194 21.71 -7.05 5.62
CA ALA A 194 20.72 -6.32 4.85
C ALA A 194 21.35 -5.20 4.03
N GLY A 195 20.60 -4.65 3.09
CA GLY A 195 20.86 -3.35 2.48
C GLY A 195 20.35 -2.25 3.40
N GLU A 196 21.06 -1.99 4.49
CA GLU A 196 20.73 -0.95 5.46
C GLU A 196 21.22 0.43 5.03
N ILE A 197 20.41 1.47 5.23
CA ILE A 197 20.87 2.85 5.05
C ILE A 197 21.50 3.33 6.37
N LYS A 198 22.83 3.23 6.44
CA LYS A 198 23.62 3.55 7.64
C LYS A 198 23.70 5.05 7.95
N SER A 199 23.76 5.88 6.92
CA SER A 199 23.79 7.34 7.07
C SER A 199 22.68 7.97 6.23
N PHE A 200 21.78 8.67 6.91
CA PHE A 200 20.66 9.37 6.29
C PHE A 200 20.46 10.72 6.98
N SER A 201 20.40 11.79 6.18
CA SER A 201 20.04 13.12 6.65
C SER A 201 18.77 13.58 5.93
N THR A 202 17.89 14.22 6.70
CA THR A 202 16.69 14.89 6.20
C THR A 202 16.91 16.39 6.01
N ASP A 203 18.12 16.88 6.24
CA ASP A 203 18.42 18.32 6.24
C ASP A 203 18.12 18.93 4.88
N GLY A 204 17.43 20.08 4.89
CA GLY A 204 16.96 20.74 3.67
C GLY A 204 15.70 20.13 3.03
N TRP A 205 15.35 18.89 3.38
CA TRP A 205 14.22 18.19 2.75
C TRP A 205 13.01 18.03 3.67
N VAL A 206 13.19 17.77 4.97
CA VAL A 206 12.08 17.57 5.91
C VAL A 206 12.19 18.53 7.08
N VAL A 207 11.05 19.07 7.51
CA VAL A 207 10.98 19.96 8.68
C VAL A 207 11.54 19.24 9.93
N PRO A 208 12.47 19.84 10.69
CA PRO A 208 13.15 19.17 11.82
C PRO A 208 12.22 18.63 12.93
N LYS A 209 11.02 19.21 13.07
CA LYS A 209 10.01 18.74 14.03
C LYS A 209 9.39 17.41 13.60
N LEU A 210 9.26 17.19 12.30
CA LEU A 210 8.69 16.01 11.68
C LEU A 210 9.73 14.88 11.56
N SER A 211 10.98 15.23 11.24
CA SER A 211 12.08 14.26 11.09
C SER A 211 12.32 13.37 12.33
N LYS A 212 12.03 13.89 13.53
CA LYS A 212 12.19 13.16 14.80
C LYS A 212 11.05 12.21 15.17
N ARG A 213 9.91 12.30 14.47
CA ARG A 213 8.67 11.60 14.89
C ARG A 213 8.16 10.59 13.87
N MET A 214 8.49 10.81 12.60
CA MET A 214 8.04 9.96 11.50
C MET A 214 8.82 8.66 11.43
N ASP A 215 8.18 7.66 10.84
CA ASP A 215 8.85 6.43 10.47
C ASP A 215 9.85 6.68 9.33
N LYS A 216 10.94 5.90 9.28
CA LYS A 216 11.99 5.99 8.26
C LYS A 216 11.43 5.90 6.85
N PHE A 217 10.43 5.04 6.59
CA PHE A 217 9.86 4.90 5.24
C PHE A 217 9.25 6.24 4.76
N MET A 218 8.64 7.01 5.67
CA MET A 218 8.07 8.32 5.35
C MET A 218 9.18 9.32 5.06
N LEU A 219 10.26 9.28 5.84
CA LEU A 219 11.40 10.19 5.65
C LEU A 219 12.12 9.93 4.32
N TYR A 220 12.33 8.65 3.96
CA TYR A 220 12.89 8.27 2.67
C TYR A 220 11.99 8.74 1.52
N LEU A 221 10.68 8.51 1.65
CA LEU A 221 9.68 8.92 0.65
C LEU A 221 9.66 10.44 0.44
N LEU A 222 9.58 11.22 1.53
CA LEU A 222 9.55 12.69 1.46
C LEU A 222 10.84 13.23 0.82
N THR A 223 11.98 12.67 1.22
CA THR A 223 13.29 13.09 0.71
C THR A 223 13.42 12.74 -0.77
N ALA A 224 13.15 11.49 -1.17
CA ALA A 224 13.21 11.06 -2.56
C ALA A 224 12.20 11.83 -3.44
N GLY A 225 10.99 12.07 -2.95
CA GLY A 225 9.97 12.82 -3.70
C GLY A 225 10.37 14.28 -3.96
N LYS A 226 10.95 14.96 -2.97
CA LYS A 226 11.47 16.32 -3.18
C LYS A 226 12.72 16.36 -4.05
N LYS A 227 13.59 15.35 -3.95
CA LYS A 227 14.72 15.21 -4.88
C LYS A 227 14.25 15.01 -6.32
N ALA A 228 13.20 14.22 -6.55
CA ALA A 228 12.61 14.05 -7.87
C ALA A 228 12.04 15.36 -8.44
N LEU A 229 11.46 16.23 -7.59
CA LEU A 229 11.03 17.57 -8.01
C LEU A 229 12.21 18.48 -8.36
N ALA A 230 13.26 18.46 -7.53
CA ALA A 230 14.46 19.26 -7.75
C ALA A 230 15.18 18.84 -9.05
N ASP A 231 15.36 17.54 -9.26
CA ASP A 231 15.91 16.95 -10.49
C ASP A 231 15.03 17.29 -11.70
N GLY A 232 13.70 17.25 -11.54
CA GLY A 232 12.75 17.62 -12.57
C GLY A 232 12.67 19.12 -12.89
N GLY A 233 13.47 19.96 -12.23
CA GLY A 233 13.50 21.41 -12.44
C GLY A 233 12.22 22.12 -11.99
N ILE A 234 11.48 21.56 -11.03
CA ILE A 234 10.31 22.22 -10.43
C ILE A 234 10.80 23.20 -9.35
N THR A 235 11.20 24.40 -9.80
CA THR A 235 11.58 25.51 -8.91
C THR A 235 10.37 26.12 -8.22
N GLU A 236 10.57 27.05 -7.27
CA GLU A 236 9.46 27.76 -6.61
C GLU A 236 8.57 28.51 -7.62
N ASP A 237 9.17 29.14 -8.63
CA ASP A 237 8.43 29.84 -9.69
C ASP A 237 7.57 28.86 -10.50
N VAL A 238 8.16 27.76 -10.97
CA VAL A 238 7.41 26.71 -11.69
C VAL A 238 6.31 26.14 -10.81
N MET A 239 6.61 25.87 -9.54
CA MET A 239 5.67 25.34 -8.57
C MET A 239 4.47 26.27 -8.38
N ASN A 240 4.66 27.60 -8.42
CA ASN A 240 3.56 28.58 -8.31
C ASN A 240 2.66 28.61 -9.56
N ASP A 241 3.23 28.35 -10.74
CA ASP A 241 2.50 28.32 -12.01
C ASP A 241 1.76 27.01 -12.26
N LEU A 242 2.09 25.94 -11.52
CA LEU A 242 1.39 24.65 -11.61
C LEU A 242 -0.06 24.74 -11.13
N ASP A 243 -0.98 24.15 -11.89
CA ASP A 243 -2.33 23.87 -11.41
C ASP A 243 -2.28 22.77 -10.33
N LYS A 244 -2.41 23.19 -9.06
CA LYS A 244 -2.35 22.30 -7.90
C LYS A 244 -3.41 21.21 -7.92
N ALA A 245 -4.57 21.44 -8.53
CA ALA A 245 -5.61 20.43 -8.68
C ALA A 245 -5.24 19.33 -9.68
N LYS A 246 -4.25 19.58 -10.54
CA LYS A 246 -3.69 18.63 -11.52
C LYS A 246 -2.36 18.02 -11.08
N CYS A 247 -1.89 18.31 -9.88
CA CYS A 247 -0.66 17.73 -9.34
C CYS A 247 -1.00 16.69 -8.27
N GLY A 248 -0.58 15.44 -8.45
CA GLY A 248 -0.90 14.34 -7.54
C GLY A 248 0.32 13.59 -7.00
N VAL A 249 0.11 12.79 -5.96
CA VAL A 249 1.15 12.01 -5.28
C VAL A 249 0.64 10.61 -5.05
N LEU A 250 1.32 9.62 -5.64
CA LEU A 250 1.01 8.22 -5.52
C LEU A 250 2.29 7.43 -5.27
N ILE A 251 2.83 7.53 -4.05
CA ILE A 251 4.01 6.78 -3.60
C ILE A 251 3.57 5.77 -2.54
N GLY A 252 3.75 4.49 -2.83
CA GLY A 252 3.28 3.40 -1.99
C GLY A 252 4.33 2.90 -0.99
N SER A 253 3.88 2.05 -0.08
CA SER A 253 4.73 1.27 0.83
C SER A 253 4.09 -0.09 1.04
N ALA A 254 4.88 -1.15 1.00
CA ALA A 254 4.38 -2.49 1.27
C ALA A 254 4.00 -2.64 2.74
N MET A 255 4.90 -2.20 3.64
CA MET A 255 4.80 -2.51 5.07
C MET A 255 4.37 -1.30 5.92
N GLY A 256 4.48 -0.08 5.38
CA GLY A 256 4.16 1.15 6.11
C GLY A 256 5.08 1.37 7.30
N GLY A 257 4.57 2.08 8.32
CA GLY A 257 5.35 2.46 9.50
C GLY A 257 5.40 1.38 10.57
N MET A 258 5.97 0.22 10.22
CA MET A 258 6.05 -0.91 11.14
C MET A 258 6.83 -0.59 12.42
N LYS A 259 7.84 0.28 12.35
CA LYS A 259 8.62 0.65 13.53
C LYS A 259 7.76 1.44 14.51
N VAL A 260 7.02 2.42 14.01
CA VAL A 260 6.06 3.18 14.83
C VAL A 260 5.02 2.26 15.46
N PHE A 261 4.49 1.30 14.69
CA PHE A 261 3.51 0.34 15.20
C PHE A 261 4.10 -0.57 16.29
N ASN A 262 5.32 -1.08 16.08
CA ASN A 262 6.02 -1.89 17.07
C ASN A 262 6.28 -1.13 18.37
N ASP A 263 6.76 0.12 18.29
CA ASP A 263 6.97 0.96 19.48
C ASP A 263 5.65 1.22 20.23
N ALA A 264 4.54 1.35 19.50
CA ALA A 264 3.22 1.54 20.10
C ALA A 264 2.71 0.29 20.81
N ILE A 265 3.02 -0.91 20.32
CA ILE A 265 2.73 -2.18 21.02
C ILE A 265 3.50 -2.22 22.35
N GLU A 266 4.80 -1.89 22.34
CA GLU A 266 5.60 -1.86 23.56
C GLU A 266 5.08 -0.83 24.57
N ALA A 267 4.65 0.35 24.11
CA ALA A 267 3.99 1.33 24.95
C ALA A 267 2.64 0.82 25.51
N LEU A 268 1.85 0.13 24.69
CA LEU A 268 0.55 -0.44 25.07
C LEU A 268 0.69 -1.50 26.17
N ARG A 269 1.76 -2.31 26.15
CA ARG A 269 2.06 -3.28 27.23
C ARG A 269 2.19 -2.60 28.60
N VAL A 270 2.62 -1.34 28.63
CA VAL A 270 2.65 -0.52 29.86
C VAL A 270 1.28 0.09 30.13
N SER A 271 0.73 0.82 29.16
CA SER A 271 -0.62 1.40 29.21
C SER A 271 -0.99 2.07 27.87
N TYR A 272 -2.26 2.02 27.48
CA TYR A 272 -2.75 2.76 26.31
C TYR A 272 -2.45 4.28 26.38
N LYS A 273 -2.36 4.85 27.59
CA LYS A 273 -2.02 6.27 27.80
C LYS A 273 -0.57 6.61 27.44
N LYS A 274 0.30 5.62 27.28
CA LYS A 274 1.70 5.79 26.89
C LYS A 274 1.92 5.70 25.38
N MET A 275 0.90 5.29 24.63
CA MET A 275 1.00 5.22 23.17
C MET A 275 1.20 6.61 22.57
N ASN A 276 2.03 6.68 21.54
CA ASN A 276 2.20 7.90 20.76
C ASN A 276 0.88 8.24 20.04
N PRO A 277 0.30 9.45 20.21
CA PRO A 277 -0.93 9.83 19.51
C PRO A 277 -0.78 9.85 17.98
N PHE A 278 0.45 9.91 17.48
CA PHE A 278 0.75 9.83 16.04
C PHE A 278 1.00 8.39 15.55
N CYS A 279 0.78 7.37 16.39
CA CYS A 279 0.97 5.98 16.00
C CYS A 279 0.18 5.62 14.74
N VAL A 280 -1.13 5.87 14.73
CA VAL A 280 -1.97 5.49 13.59
C VAL A 280 -1.57 6.28 12.34
N PRO A 281 -1.50 7.63 12.36
CA PRO A 281 -1.07 8.38 11.19
C PRO A 281 0.28 7.95 10.63
N PHE A 282 1.29 7.71 11.47
CA PHE A 282 2.63 7.37 10.98
C PHE A 282 2.83 5.89 10.67
N ALA A 283 1.89 5.02 11.05
CA ALA A 283 1.92 3.61 10.68
C ALA A 283 1.26 3.33 9.31
N THR A 284 0.28 4.14 8.89
CA THR A 284 -0.46 3.85 7.65
C THR A 284 0.36 4.11 6.39
N THR A 285 0.20 3.24 5.39
CA THR A 285 0.93 3.28 4.11
C THR A 285 0.62 4.49 3.24
N ASN A 286 -0.49 5.18 3.48
CA ASN A 286 -0.90 6.38 2.73
C ASN A 286 -0.32 7.69 3.26
N MET A 287 0.12 7.73 4.51
CA MET A 287 0.43 9.00 5.16
C MET A 287 1.67 9.68 4.57
N GLY A 288 2.67 8.91 4.12
CA GLY A 288 3.84 9.48 3.44
C GLY A 288 3.43 10.32 2.22
N SER A 289 2.61 9.76 1.34
CA SER A 289 2.07 10.46 0.16
C SER A 289 1.15 11.63 0.53
N ALA A 290 0.28 11.47 1.53
CA ALA A 290 -0.61 12.53 1.98
C ALA A 290 0.17 13.74 2.52
N MET A 291 1.19 13.51 3.33
CA MET A 291 2.00 14.58 3.88
C MET A 291 2.89 15.27 2.85
N LEU A 292 3.42 14.52 1.87
CA LEU A 292 4.15 15.13 0.78
C LEU A 292 3.24 16.07 -0.02
N ALA A 293 2.01 15.64 -0.31
CA ALA A 293 1.04 16.51 -0.97
C ALA A 293 0.66 17.74 -0.13
N MET A 294 0.46 17.58 1.19
CA MET A 294 0.20 18.71 2.09
C MET A 294 1.36 19.71 2.12
N ASP A 295 2.59 19.21 2.11
CA ASP A 295 3.80 20.04 2.11
C ASP A 295 4.01 20.78 0.78
N LEU A 296 3.60 20.19 -0.35
CA LEU A 296 3.67 20.79 -1.69
C LEU A 296 2.43 21.63 -2.06
N GLY A 297 1.35 21.53 -1.29
CA GLY A 297 0.04 22.10 -1.61
C GLY A 297 -0.64 21.44 -2.81
N TRP A 298 -0.33 20.17 -3.10
CA TRP A 298 -0.87 19.42 -4.24
C TRP A 298 -2.24 18.81 -3.89
N MET A 299 -3.21 18.99 -4.79
CA MET A 299 -4.63 18.68 -4.56
C MET A 299 -5.19 17.63 -5.54
N GLY A 300 -4.36 17.10 -6.44
CA GLY A 300 -4.72 16.04 -7.38
C GLY A 300 -4.81 14.65 -6.73
N PRO A 301 -4.81 13.57 -7.54
CA PRO A 301 -4.97 12.20 -7.05
C PRO A 301 -3.95 11.83 -5.96
N ASN A 302 -4.44 11.40 -4.80
CA ASN A 302 -3.63 10.96 -3.67
C ASN A 302 -4.31 9.82 -2.91
N TYR A 303 -3.70 8.64 -2.95
CA TYR A 303 -4.10 7.45 -2.22
C TYR A 303 -2.90 6.51 -2.09
N SER A 304 -3.09 5.34 -1.48
CA SER A 304 -2.02 4.35 -1.33
C SER A 304 -2.39 3.05 -2.01
N ILE A 305 -1.41 2.46 -2.67
CA ILE A 305 -1.45 1.08 -3.12
C ILE A 305 -0.39 0.34 -2.30
N SER A 306 -0.76 -0.83 -1.79
CA SER A 306 0.17 -1.78 -1.17
C SER A 306 -0.07 -3.15 -1.79
N THR A 307 0.88 -3.59 -2.61
CA THR A 307 0.87 -4.87 -3.32
C THR A 307 2.19 -5.60 -3.10
N ALA A 308 2.69 -5.56 -1.85
CA ALA A 308 3.98 -6.12 -1.45
C ALA A 308 5.12 -5.63 -2.37
N CYS A 309 5.94 -6.54 -2.91
CA CYS A 309 7.10 -6.21 -3.75
C CYS A 309 6.74 -5.44 -5.03
N ALA A 310 5.48 -5.51 -5.50
CA ALA A 310 5.02 -4.81 -6.70
C ALA A 310 4.46 -3.40 -6.41
N THR A 311 4.51 -2.92 -5.18
CA THR A 311 3.85 -1.67 -4.77
C THR A 311 4.23 -0.46 -5.64
N SER A 312 5.53 -0.21 -5.83
CA SER A 312 6.02 0.91 -6.64
C SER A 312 5.54 0.83 -8.09
N ASN A 313 5.50 -0.39 -8.62
CA ASN A 313 5.10 -0.66 -9.98
C ASN A 313 3.60 -0.35 -10.18
N PHE A 314 2.78 -0.71 -9.20
CA PHE A 314 1.37 -0.33 -9.20
C PHE A 314 1.17 1.17 -9.14
N CYS A 315 1.94 1.85 -8.30
CA CYS A 315 1.93 3.30 -8.19
C CYS A 315 2.30 4.01 -9.50
N ILE A 316 3.38 3.58 -10.18
CA ILE A 316 3.83 4.20 -11.44
C ILE A 316 2.78 4.09 -12.54
N LEU A 317 2.26 2.89 -12.80
CA LEU A 317 1.27 2.70 -13.87
C LEU A 317 -0.07 3.40 -13.54
N ASN A 318 -0.52 3.42 -12.28
CA ASN A 318 -1.73 4.17 -11.93
C ASN A 318 -1.53 5.69 -12.04
N ALA A 319 -0.34 6.21 -11.69
CA ALA A 319 0.00 7.61 -11.91
C ALA A 319 0.01 7.98 -13.40
N ALA A 320 0.62 7.15 -14.25
CA ALA A 320 0.57 7.33 -15.70
C ALA A 320 -0.87 7.28 -16.24
N ASN A 321 -1.72 6.41 -15.71
CA ASN A 321 -3.14 6.35 -16.07
C ASN A 321 -3.91 7.62 -15.70
N HIS A 322 -3.66 8.21 -14.51
CA HIS A 322 -4.26 9.50 -14.14
C HIS A 322 -3.87 10.61 -15.13
N ILE A 323 -2.61 10.65 -15.56
CA ILE A 323 -2.15 11.63 -16.57
C ILE A 323 -2.82 11.38 -17.92
N THR A 324 -2.81 10.12 -18.37
CA THR A 324 -3.41 9.69 -19.65
C THR A 324 -4.90 10.04 -19.73
N ARG A 325 -5.63 9.91 -18.61
CA ARG A 325 -7.07 10.20 -18.50
C ARG A 325 -7.41 11.69 -18.37
N GLY A 326 -6.42 12.58 -18.25
CA GLY A 326 -6.70 13.99 -18.05
C GLY A 326 -6.93 14.40 -16.60
N GLU A 327 -6.75 13.49 -15.64
CA GLU A 327 -7.05 13.73 -14.22
C GLU A 327 -5.93 14.50 -13.52
N ALA A 328 -4.68 14.28 -13.95
CA ALA A 328 -3.49 14.98 -13.50
C ALA A 328 -2.60 15.39 -14.70
N ASP A 329 -1.72 16.35 -14.48
CA ASP A 329 -0.69 16.78 -15.43
C ASP A 329 0.70 16.42 -14.92
N VAL A 330 0.86 16.39 -13.59
CA VAL A 330 2.10 16.07 -12.89
C VAL A 330 1.79 15.06 -11.78
N MET A 331 2.57 14.00 -11.68
CA MET A 331 2.43 12.98 -10.64
C MET A 331 3.79 12.61 -10.07
N LEU A 332 3.92 12.64 -8.74
CA LEU A 332 5.00 11.93 -8.05
C LEU A 332 4.56 10.49 -7.80
N CYS A 333 5.37 9.51 -8.20
CA CYS A 333 5.03 8.11 -8.00
C CYS A 333 6.24 7.22 -7.72
N GLY A 334 6.04 6.13 -7.00
CA GLY A 334 7.12 5.21 -6.66
C GLY A 334 6.83 4.37 -5.42
N GLY A 335 7.87 4.02 -4.66
CA GLY A 335 7.73 3.24 -3.44
C GLY A 335 8.77 3.58 -2.38
N SER A 336 8.45 3.25 -1.12
CA SER A 336 9.34 3.39 0.02
C SER A 336 9.06 2.34 1.10
N ASP A 337 10.11 1.75 1.65
CA ASP A 337 10.02 0.81 2.78
C ASP A 337 11.26 0.90 3.69
N ALA A 338 11.05 0.67 4.99
CA ALA A 338 12.10 0.70 6.02
C ALA A 338 11.93 -0.46 7.02
N ALA A 339 11.86 -1.67 6.49
CA ALA A 339 11.53 -2.88 7.23
C ALA A 339 12.73 -3.53 7.97
N ILE A 340 13.91 -2.90 7.98
CA ILE A 340 15.10 -3.39 8.69
C ILE A 340 14.97 -3.05 10.18
N ILE A 341 14.07 -3.79 10.83
CA ILE A 341 13.75 -3.71 12.26
C ILE A 341 13.52 -5.14 12.79
N PRO A 342 13.61 -5.39 14.12
CA PRO A 342 13.53 -6.74 14.66
C PRO A 342 12.30 -7.55 14.21
N ILE A 343 11.11 -6.93 14.22
CA ILE A 343 9.87 -7.58 13.80
C ILE A 343 9.82 -7.87 12.30
N GLY A 344 10.38 -6.99 11.46
CA GLY A 344 10.47 -7.17 10.02
C GLY A 344 11.42 -8.31 9.65
N LEU A 345 12.63 -8.29 10.21
CA LEU A 345 13.62 -9.37 10.05
C LEU A 345 13.07 -10.70 10.56
N GLY A 346 12.47 -10.70 11.76
CA GLY A 346 11.91 -11.90 12.38
C GLY A 346 10.77 -12.52 11.55
N GLY A 347 9.89 -11.71 10.97
CA GLY A 347 8.81 -12.18 10.11
C GLY A 347 9.31 -12.93 8.88
N PHE A 348 10.27 -12.36 8.14
CA PHE A 348 10.82 -13.01 6.95
C PHE A 348 11.74 -14.20 7.26
N VAL A 349 12.42 -14.18 8.42
CA VAL A 349 13.12 -15.35 8.95
C VAL A 349 12.15 -16.50 9.24
N ALA A 350 11.00 -16.22 9.86
CA ALA A 350 10.00 -17.24 10.18
C ALA A 350 9.45 -17.94 8.93
N CYS A 351 9.30 -17.18 7.83
CA CYS A 351 8.89 -17.71 6.53
C CYS A 351 10.04 -18.35 5.72
N ARG A 352 11.26 -18.42 6.28
CA ARG A 352 12.47 -18.97 5.61
C ARG A 352 12.77 -18.34 4.25
N ALA A 353 12.48 -17.05 4.10
CA ALA A 353 12.59 -16.36 2.82
C ALA A 353 13.96 -15.66 2.61
N LEU A 354 14.74 -15.50 3.67
CA LEU A 354 16.00 -14.73 3.66
C LEU A 354 17.24 -15.61 3.50
N SER A 355 18.22 -15.09 2.76
CA SER A 355 19.57 -15.65 2.72
C SER A 355 20.21 -15.63 4.11
N GLN A 356 20.96 -16.69 4.45
CA GLN A 356 21.67 -16.82 5.73
C GLN A 356 23.19 -16.70 5.57
N ARG A 357 23.65 -16.20 4.42
CA ARG A 357 25.07 -16.06 4.07
C ARG A 357 25.74 -14.87 4.77
N ASN A 358 25.76 -14.90 6.10
CA ASN A 358 26.33 -13.85 6.92
C ASN A 358 27.85 -13.71 6.74
N THR A 359 28.55 -14.77 6.31
CA THR A 359 30.01 -14.79 6.15
C THR A 359 30.51 -14.04 4.91
N ASP A 360 29.64 -13.82 3.91
CA ASP A 360 29.96 -13.04 2.72
C ASP A 360 28.72 -12.22 2.29
N PRO A 361 28.41 -11.14 3.03
CA PRO A 361 27.18 -10.36 2.83
C PRO A 361 27.05 -9.83 1.40
N THR A 362 28.16 -9.36 0.83
CA THR A 362 28.19 -8.73 -0.49
C THR A 362 27.76 -9.68 -1.62
N LYS A 363 27.91 -11.00 -1.41
CA LYS A 363 27.52 -12.05 -2.36
C LYS A 363 26.26 -12.80 -1.96
N ALA A 364 25.56 -12.40 -0.91
CA ALA A 364 24.35 -13.10 -0.44
C ALA A 364 23.21 -13.01 -1.48
N SER A 365 22.96 -11.83 -2.03
CA SER A 365 22.01 -11.65 -3.13
C SER A 365 22.64 -12.10 -4.44
N ARG A 366 22.18 -13.24 -4.97
CA ARG A 366 22.70 -13.88 -6.19
C ARG A 366 21.59 -14.42 -7.08
N PRO A 367 20.80 -13.54 -7.72
CA PRO A 367 19.72 -13.97 -8.61
C PRO A 367 20.21 -14.98 -9.65
N TRP A 368 19.41 -16.03 -9.86
CA TRP A 368 19.67 -17.14 -10.79
C TRP A 368 20.90 -18.03 -10.51
N ASP A 369 21.73 -17.73 -9.51
CA ASP A 369 22.82 -18.61 -9.10
C ASP A 369 22.28 -19.93 -8.51
N ILE A 370 23.01 -21.03 -8.74
CA ILE A 370 22.64 -22.37 -8.24
C ILE A 370 22.67 -22.44 -6.70
N ASN A 371 23.50 -21.60 -6.06
CA ASN A 371 23.66 -21.57 -4.61
C ASN A 371 22.89 -20.43 -3.94
N ARG A 372 21.88 -19.85 -4.60
CA ARG A 372 20.96 -18.88 -3.97
C ARG A 372 20.12 -19.57 -2.89
N ASP A 373 19.95 -18.89 -1.76
CA ASP A 373 19.32 -19.47 -0.56
C ASP A 373 18.21 -18.59 0.05
N GLY A 374 17.77 -17.56 -0.69
CA GLY A 374 16.75 -16.60 -0.27
C GLY A 374 17.07 -15.21 -0.80
N PHE A 375 16.16 -14.25 -0.59
CA PHE A 375 16.43 -12.86 -0.92
C PHE A 375 17.16 -12.16 0.24
N VAL A 376 17.71 -10.97 -0.02
CA VAL A 376 18.30 -10.10 1.01
C VAL A 376 17.43 -8.86 1.12
N MET A 377 16.99 -8.53 2.34
CA MET A 377 16.17 -7.33 2.56
C MET A 377 16.99 -6.06 2.32
N GLY A 378 16.34 -5.01 1.83
CA GLY A 378 16.88 -3.65 1.78
C GLY A 378 15.83 -2.65 2.28
N GLU A 379 16.29 -1.44 2.62
CA GLU A 379 15.43 -0.29 2.88
C GLU A 379 15.76 0.87 1.96
N GLY A 380 14.79 1.75 1.72
CA GLY A 380 14.97 2.93 0.88
C GLY A 380 13.70 3.40 0.21
N ALA A 381 13.86 4.34 -0.71
CA ALA A 381 12.80 4.87 -1.55
C ALA A 381 13.30 5.15 -2.98
N GLY A 382 12.41 5.00 -3.95
CA GLY A 382 12.60 5.44 -5.32
C GLY A 382 11.33 6.12 -5.81
N VAL A 383 11.48 7.34 -6.33
CA VAL A 383 10.37 8.20 -6.77
C VAL A 383 10.69 8.79 -8.14
N LEU A 384 9.70 8.75 -9.03
CA LEU A 384 9.70 9.38 -10.33
C LEU A 384 8.73 10.56 -10.35
N LEU A 385 9.10 11.61 -11.06
CA LEU A 385 8.21 12.68 -11.49
C LEU A 385 7.72 12.36 -12.91
N LEU A 386 6.45 12.01 -13.01
CA LEU A 386 5.76 11.82 -14.28
C LEU A 386 5.01 13.08 -14.67
N GLU A 387 5.03 13.38 -15.96
CA GLU A 387 4.43 14.59 -16.50
C GLU A 387 3.78 14.34 -17.86
N GLU A 388 2.74 15.09 -18.18
CA GLU A 388 2.20 15.08 -19.54
C GLU A 388 3.19 15.71 -20.52
N LEU A 389 3.40 15.09 -21.68
CA LEU A 389 4.45 15.46 -22.63
C LEU A 389 4.39 16.93 -23.07
N GLU A 390 3.21 17.44 -23.46
CA GLU A 390 3.10 18.83 -23.90
C GLU A 390 3.25 19.81 -22.72
N HIS A 391 2.80 19.44 -21.52
CA HIS A 391 3.06 20.17 -20.28
C HIS A 391 4.57 20.26 -19.99
N ALA A 392 5.29 19.14 -20.02
CA ALA A 392 6.74 19.07 -19.85
C ALA A 392 7.49 19.93 -20.88
N LYS A 393 7.09 19.85 -22.16
CA LYS A 393 7.66 20.67 -23.23
C LYS A 393 7.43 22.16 -23.04
N ARG A 394 6.23 22.59 -22.61
CA ARG A 394 5.91 24.00 -22.40
C ARG A 394 6.82 24.68 -21.38
N ARG A 395 7.19 23.95 -20.32
CA ARG A 395 8.13 24.46 -19.30
C ARG A 395 9.61 24.17 -19.60
N GLY A 396 9.93 23.54 -20.73
CA GLY A 396 11.30 23.19 -21.10
C GLY A 396 11.95 22.12 -20.21
N ALA A 397 11.16 21.16 -19.72
CA ALA A 397 11.65 20.10 -18.85
C ALA A 397 12.70 19.21 -19.54
N ASN A 398 13.67 18.71 -18.79
CA ASN A 398 14.48 17.58 -19.22
C ASN A 398 13.58 16.32 -19.26
N ILE A 399 13.68 15.52 -20.32
CA ILE A 399 12.88 14.31 -20.49
C ILE A 399 13.84 13.12 -20.54
N TYR A 400 13.76 12.26 -19.54
CA TYR A 400 14.60 11.07 -19.43
C TYR A 400 14.09 9.93 -20.32
N ALA A 401 12.79 9.68 -20.28
CA ALA A 401 12.14 8.57 -20.97
C ALA A 401 10.65 8.86 -21.18
N GLU A 402 10.03 8.07 -22.04
CA GLU A 402 8.59 8.09 -22.26
C GLU A 402 7.95 6.84 -21.68
N PHE A 403 6.91 7.00 -20.88
CA PHE A 403 6.15 5.84 -20.42
C PHE A 403 5.26 5.31 -21.55
N LEU A 404 5.61 4.14 -22.09
CA LEU A 404 4.89 3.52 -23.20
C LEU A 404 3.83 2.53 -22.74
N GLY A 405 3.99 1.94 -21.55
CA GLY A 405 2.94 1.10 -20.97
C GLY A 405 3.37 0.26 -19.77
N GLY A 406 2.37 -0.38 -19.16
CA GLY A 406 2.56 -1.43 -18.18
C GLY A 406 1.31 -2.28 -18.00
N SER A 407 1.42 -3.36 -17.21
CA SER A 407 0.30 -4.25 -16.91
C SER A 407 0.40 -4.87 -15.52
N PHE A 408 -0.73 -5.31 -14.99
CA PHE A 408 -0.84 -6.11 -13.76
C PHE A 408 -1.53 -7.43 -14.06
N THR A 409 -1.04 -8.51 -13.47
CA THR A 409 -1.60 -9.86 -13.58
C THR A 409 -1.59 -10.54 -12.21
N CYS A 410 -2.24 -11.69 -12.10
CA CYS A 410 -2.28 -12.49 -10.88
C CYS A 410 -2.12 -13.96 -11.26
N ASP A 411 -1.17 -14.65 -10.63
CA ASP A 411 -0.92 -16.07 -10.84
C ASP A 411 -2.09 -16.95 -10.40
N ALA A 412 -2.87 -16.48 -9.42
CA ALA A 412 -3.97 -17.23 -8.80
C ALA A 412 -3.58 -18.67 -8.39
N TYR A 413 -2.35 -18.84 -7.91
CA TYR A 413 -1.71 -20.14 -7.70
C TYR A 413 -1.38 -20.42 -6.24
N HIS A 414 -0.42 -19.69 -5.67
CA HIS A 414 0.03 -19.86 -4.29
C HIS A 414 0.25 -18.49 -3.64
N MET A 415 0.17 -18.44 -2.31
CA MET A 415 0.28 -17.17 -1.56
C MET A 415 1.65 -16.50 -1.73
N THR A 416 2.72 -17.29 -1.81
CA THR A 416 4.11 -16.79 -1.83
C THR A 416 4.98 -17.43 -2.91
N GLU A 417 4.51 -18.51 -3.52
CA GLU A 417 5.28 -19.23 -4.53
C GLU A 417 4.75 -18.82 -5.91
N PRO A 418 5.64 -18.50 -6.87
CA PRO A 418 5.21 -18.20 -8.22
C PRO A 418 4.67 -19.46 -8.89
N HIS A 419 3.80 -19.30 -9.89
CA HIS A 419 3.40 -20.42 -10.73
C HIS A 419 4.63 -21.04 -11.44
N PRO A 420 4.85 -22.37 -11.39
CA PRO A 420 6.06 -23.01 -11.94
C PRO A 420 6.36 -22.69 -13.40
N ASP A 421 5.31 -22.65 -14.23
CA ASP A 421 5.44 -22.37 -15.66
C ASP A 421 5.69 -20.89 -15.99
N GLY A 422 5.48 -19.97 -15.04
CA GLY A 422 5.57 -18.52 -15.30
C GLY A 422 4.59 -18.01 -16.37
N ASN A 423 3.49 -18.73 -16.61
CA ASN A 423 2.53 -18.45 -17.70
C ASN A 423 1.70 -17.18 -17.47
N ALA A 424 1.62 -16.69 -16.23
CA ALA A 424 1.03 -15.38 -15.99
C ALA A 424 1.88 -14.32 -16.71
N PRO A 425 1.30 -13.46 -17.56
CA PRO A 425 2.05 -12.40 -18.21
C PRO A 425 2.73 -11.59 -17.12
N SER A 426 4.06 -11.48 -17.20
CA SER A 426 4.81 -10.81 -16.13
C SER A 426 4.40 -9.34 -16.05
N LEU A 427 4.61 -8.76 -14.89
CA LEU A 427 4.46 -7.34 -14.72
C LEU A 427 5.62 -6.65 -15.46
N TRP A 428 5.33 -6.01 -16.58
CA TRP A 428 6.32 -5.34 -17.40
C TRP A 428 6.09 -3.85 -17.43
N PHE A 429 7.20 -3.10 -17.53
CA PHE A 429 7.22 -1.69 -17.90
C PHE A 429 7.94 -1.57 -19.23
N LEU A 430 7.37 -0.78 -20.13
CA LEU A 430 8.08 -0.30 -21.30
C LEU A 430 8.30 1.21 -21.09
N LEU A 431 9.55 1.57 -20.79
CA LEU A 431 10.06 2.94 -20.76
C LEU A 431 10.71 3.31 -22.10
#